data_AF-A0A1E3WK05-F1
#
_entry.id   AF-A0A1E3WK05-F1
#
_cell.length_a   1.000
_cell.length_b   1.000
_cell.length_c   1.000
_cell.angle_alpha   90.00
_cell.angle_beta   90.00
_cell.angle_gamma   90.00
#
_symmetry.space_group_name_H-M   'P 1'
#
loop_
_entity.id
_entity.type
_entity.pdbx_description
1 polymer ?
#
loop_
_entity_poly.entity_id
_entity_poly.type
_entity_poly.pdbx_seq_one_letter_code
_entity_poly.pdbx_strand_id
1 'polypeptide(L)'
;MIGLVLEGARMVGGYFKERQQINAKKRERQDSLEEAKHTANVERIQRGETNASNLDEMSIKNRGWKDEFILLVVFVPLMLSFIPDYAAYVEQGFKALENIPDPYWYVVGAVVIDTLGMRAMLRYLLEFFSHKFKGK
;
A
#
# COMPACT_ATOMS: atom_id res chain seq x y z
N MET A 1 61.82 45.69 14.21
CA MET A 1 61.43 45.54 12.79
C MET A 1 61.46 44.08 12.31
N ILE A 2 62.44 43.25 12.68
CA ILE A 2 62.54 41.84 12.22
C ILE A 2 61.44 40.93 12.80
N GLY A 3 61.03 41.13 14.06
CA GLY A 3 59.99 40.32 14.71
C GLY A 3 58.59 40.44 14.08
N LEU A 4 58.20 41.66 13.67
CA LEU A 4 56.90 41.94 13.03
C LEU A 4 56.76 41.27 11.66
N VAL A 5 57.85 41.19 10.89
CA VAL A 5 57.87 40.52 9.58
C VAL A 5 57.71 39.00 9.75
N LEU A 6 58.33 38.43 10.79
CA LEU A 6 58.23 37.01 11.09
C LEU A 6 56.82 36.60 11.54
N GLU A 7 56.17 37.47 12.32
CA GLU A 7 54.82 37.27 12.83
C GLU A 7 53.77 37.40 11.71
N GLY A 8 53.92 38.39 10.82
CA GLY A 8 53.11 38.51 9.61
C GLY A 8 53.23 37.31 8.67
N ALA A 9 54.44 36.77 8.48
CA ALA A 9 54.66 35.58 7.65
C ALA A 9 53.99 34.32 8.23
N ARG A 10 54.03 34.14 9.56
CA ARG A 10 53.34 33.03 10.25
C ARG A 10 51.83 33.16 10.17
N MET A 11 51.30 34.37 10.29
CA MET A 11 49.86 34.64 10.22
C MET A 11 49.32 34.34 8.81
N VAL A 12 50.01 34.81 7.77
CA VAL A 12 49.65 34.53 6.37
C VAL A 12 49.75 33.03 6.07
N GLY A 13 50.82 32.35 6.51
CA GLY A 13 50.96 30.90 6.38
C GLY A 13 49.85 30.11 7.10
N GLY A 14 49.40 30.58 8.27
CA GLY A 14 48.28 30.02 9.02
C GLY A 14 46.96 30.13 8.27
N TYR A 15 46.65 31.31 7.73
CA TYR A 15 45.42 31.58 6.96
C TYR A 15 45.29 30.70 5.72
N PHE A 16 46.38 30.49 4.97
CA PHE A 16 46.37 29.61 3.79
C PHE A 16 46.16 28.13 4.17
N LYS A 17 46.82 27.68 5.25
CA LYS A 17 46.69 26.30 5.75
C LYS A 17 45.29 26.00 6.26
N GLU A 18 44.67 26.96 6.95
CA GLU A 18 43.31 26.85 7.48
C GLU A 18 42.26 26.80 6.34
N ARG A 19 42.40 27.63 5.30
CA ARG A 19 41.54 27.55 4.11
C ARG A 19 41.62 26.20 3.40
N GLN A 20 42.81 25.62 3.31
CA GLN A 20 43.01 24.30 2.71
C GLN A 20 42.31 23.21 3.52
N GLN A 21 42.39 23.26 4.85
CA GLN A 21 41.70 22.32 5.75
C GLN A 21 40.17 22.48 5.70
N ILE A 22 39.65 23.71 5.61
CA ILE A 22 38.21 23.96 5.49
C ILE A 22 37.66 23.40 4.16
N ASN A 23 38.40 23.58 3.07
CA ASN A 23 38.01 23.06 1.76
C ASN A 23 38.08 21.52 1.72
N ALA A 24 39.08 20.91 2.34
CA ALA A 24 39.17 19.45 2.47
C ALA A 24 37.97 18.89 3.26
N LYS A 25 37.66 19.46 4.43
CA LYS A 25 36.48 19.08 5.24
C LYS A 25 35.14 19.36 4.56
N LYS A 26 35.08 20.29 3.59
CA LYS A 26 33.88 20.52 2.78
C LYS A 26 33.69 19.44 1.72
N ARG A 27 34.77 19.00 1.07
CA ARG A 27 34.74 17.90 0.10
C ARG A 27 34.35 16.58 0.76
N GLU A 28 34.97 16.25 1.89
CA GLU A 28 34.64 15.05 2.66
C GLU A 28 33.17 15.02 3.12
N ARG A 29 32.59 16.17 3.48
CA ARG A 29 31.16 16.30 3.77
C ARG A 29 30.27 16.17 2.54
N GLN A 30 30.71 16.63 1.38
CA GLN A 30 29.96 16.47 0.13
C GLN A 30 29.98 15.01 -0.32
N ASP A 31 31.15 14.37 -0.29
CA ASP A 31 31.33 12.96 -0.66
C ASP A 31 30.48 12.05 0.24
N SER A 32 30.49 12.27 1.57
CA SER A 32 29.65 11.51 2.51
C SER A 32 28.14 11.75 2.32
N LEU A 33 27.73 12.96 1.91
CA LEU A 33 26.32 13.25 1.58
C LEU A 33 25.89 12.59 0.27
N GLU A 34 26.77 12.54 -0.73
CA GLU A 34 26.50 11.86 -2.00
C GLU A 34 26.45 10.35 -1.81
N GLU A 35 27.35 9.78 -0.99
CA GLU A 35 27.34 8.38 -0.60
C GLU A 35 26.05 8.02 0.14
N ALA A 36 25.68 8.80 1.16
CA ALA A 36 24.43 8.58 1.90
C ALA A 36 23.18 8.66 0.99
N LYS A 37 23.16 9.58 0.02
CA LYS A 37 22.08 9.66 -0.98
C LYS A 37 22.08 8.46 -1.92
N HIS A 38 23.24 8.01 -2.36
CA HIS A 38 23.37 6.81 -3.19
C HIS A 38 22.90 5.57 -2.45
N THR A 39 23.35 5.36 -1.21
CA THR A 39 22.92 4.25 -0.35
C THR A 39 21.41 4.29 -0.11
N ALA A 40 20.84 5.46 0.21
CA ALA A 40 19.40 5.60 0.40
C ALA A 40 18.60 5.31 -0.89
N ASN A 41 19.11 5.71 -2.06
CA ASN A 41 18.48 5.39 -3.34
C ASN A 41 18.56 3.90 -3.68
N VAL A 42 19.71 3.27 -3.46
CA VAL A 42 19.91 1.82 -3.66
C VAL A 42 18.99 1.04 -2.72
N GLU A 43 18.93 1.42 -1.44
CA GLU A 43 18.06 0.79 -0.46
C GLU A 43 16.57 0.99 -0.82
N ARG A 44 16.18 2.16 -1.34
CA ARG A 44 14.83 2.40 -1.83
C ARG A 44 14.47 1.52 -3.04
N ILE A 45 15.41 1.32 -3.97
CA ILE A 45 15.21 0.45 -5.14
C ILE A 45 15.10 -1.02 -4.70
N GLN A 46 16.01 -1.47 -3.83
CA GLN A 46 15.98 -2.82 -3.26
C GLN A 46 14.71 -3.08 -2.46
N ARG A 47 14.26 -2.11 -1.66
CA ARG A 47 12.95 -2.16 -0.98
C ARG A 47 11.81 -2.19 -1.99
N GLY A 48 11.90 -1.46 -3.10
CA GLY A 48 10.92 -1.48 -4.18
C GLY A 48 10.77 -2.86 -4.82
N GLU A 49 11.88 -3.51 -5.18
CA GLU A 49 11.90 -4.85 -5.78
C GLU A 49 11.49 -5.94 -4.79
N THR A 50 12.00 -5.89 -3.55
CA THR A 50 11.63 -6.86 -2.51
C THR A 50 10.17 -6.70 -2.09
N ASN A 51 9.64 -5.48 -2.01
CA ASN A 51 8.22 -5.26 -1.73
C ASN A 51 7.34 -5.76 -2.87
N ALA A 52 7.72 -5.54 -4.14
CA ALA A 52 6.97 -6.08 -5.28
C ALA A 52 6.97 -7.62 -5.27
N SER A 53 8.13 -8.25 -5.09
CA SER A 53 8.25 -9.71 -5.01
C SER A 53 7.51 -10.29 -3.79
N ASN A 54 7.56 -9.64 -2.63
CA ASN A 54 6.85 -10.07 -1.43
C ASN A 54 5.34 -9.85 -1.54
N LEU A 55 4.89 -8.79 -2.23
CA LEU A 55 3.48 -8.54 -2.50
C LEU A 55 2.92 -9.59 -3.47
N ASP A 56 3.68 -9.97 -4.49
CA ASP A 56 3.30 -11.02 -5.42
C ASP A 56 3.25 -12.38 -4.70
N GLU A 57 4.25 -12.72 -3.90
CA GLU A 57 4.25 -13.97 -3.12
C GLU A 57 3.11 -13.99 -2.08
N MET A 58 2.84 -12.87 -1.39
CA MET A 58 1.71 -12.76 -0.47
C MET A 58 0.37 -12.81 -1.20
N SER A 59 0.23 -12.24 -2.38
CA SER A 59 -1.02 -12.28 -3.16
C SER A 59 -1.36 -13.68 -3.65
N ILE A 60 -0.35 -14.49 -3.98
CA ILE A 60 -0.51 -15.89 -4.39
C ILE A 60 -0.79 -16.78 -3.18
N LYS A 61 -0.09 -16.58 -2.05
CA LYS A 61 -0.33 -17.36 -0.82
C LYS A 61 -1.68 -17.09 -0.17
N ASN A 62 -2.22 -15.89 -0.33
CA ASN A 62 -3.47 -15.47 0.29
C ASN A 62 -4.67 -15.48 -0.66
N ARG A 63 -4.57 -16.17 -1.81
CA ARG A 63 -5.72 -16.43 -2.69
C ARG A 63 -6.74 -17.26 -1.89
N GLY A 64 -7.68 -16.56 -1.28
CA GLY A 64 -8.60 -17.13 -0.32
C GLY A 64 -9.57 -18.04 -1.04
N TRP A 65 -9.58 -19.33 -0.68
CA TRP A 65 -10.58 -20.30 -1.13
C TRP A 65 -12.03 -19.80 -0.93
N LYS A 66 -12.23 -18.88 0.03
CA LYS A 66 -13.51 -18.21 0.32
C LYS A 66 -13.99 -17.31 -0.83
N ASP A 67 -13.08 -16.62 -1.50
CA ASP A 67 -13.41 -15.68 -2.58
C ASP A 67 -13.87 -16.46 -3.81
N GLU A 68 -13.16 -17.55 -4.12
CA GLU A 68 -13.51 -18.49 -5.18
C GLU A 68 -14.82 -19.24 -4.87
N PHE A 69 -15.06 -19.59 -3.61
CA PHE A 69 -16.33 -20.20 -3.18
C PHE A 69 -17.52 -19.27 -3.41
N ILE A 70 -17.41 -18.00 -3.03
CA ILE A 70 -18.51 -17.03 -3.22
C ILE A 70 -18.73 -16.73 -4.69
N LEU A 71 -17.65 -16.61 -5.46
CA LEU A 71 -17.75 -16.49 -6.90
C LEU A 71 -18.52 -17.67 -7.51
N LEU A 72 -18.20 -18.90 -7.08
CA LEU A 72 -18.90 -20.10 -7.52
C LEU A 72 -20.38 -20.09 -7.12
N VAL A 73 -20.71 -19.78 -5.86
CA VAL A 73 -22.09 -19.69 -5.37
C VAL A 73 -22.92 -18.68 -6.15
N VAL A 74 -22.32 -17.57 -6.60
CA VAL A 74 -23.01 -16.55 -7.40
C VAL A 74 -23.13 -16.96 -8.87
N PHE A 75 -22.07 -17.50 -9.48
CA PHE A 75 -22.05 -17.78 -10.93
C PHE A 75 -22.69 -19.11 -11.32
N VAL A 76 -22.65 -20.14 -10.46
CA VAL A 76 -23.26 -21.45 -10.77
C VAL A 76 -24.76 -21.35 -11.07
N PRO A 77 -25.61 -20.73 -10.23
CA PRO A 77 -27.03 -20.61 -10.54
C PRO A 77 -27.29 -19.79 -11.81
N LEU A 78 -26.46 -18.77 -12.09
CA LEU A 78 -26.55 -17.98 -13.33
C LEU A 78 -26.24 -18.82 -14.57
N MET A 79 -25.25 -19.71 -14.51
CA MET A 79 -24.94 -20.60 -15.63
C MET A 79 -26.02 -21.68 -15.78
N LEU A 80 -26.47 -22.27 -14.67
CA LEU A 80 -27.49 -23.33 -14.67
C LEU A 80 -28.86 -22.84 -15.15
N SER A 81 -29.19 -21.55 -15.02
CA SER A 81 -30.45 -21.00 -15.55
C SER A 81 -30.55 -21.07 -17.08
N PHE A 82 -29.43 -21.21 -17.80
CA PHE A 82 -29.42 -21.37 -19.26
C PHE A 82 -29.51 -22.84 -19.71
N ILE A 83 -29.45 -23.81 -18.79
CA ILE A 83 -29.55 -25.23 -19.11
C ILE A 83 -30.97 -25.70 -18.79
N PRO A 84 -31.78 -26.13 -19.79
CA PRO A 84 -33.20 -26.42 -19.60
C PRO A 84 -33.51 -27.41 -18.48
N ASP A 85 -32.69 -28.45 -18.33
CA ASP A 85 -32.86 -29.49 -17.30
C ASP A 85 -32.64 -28.96 -15.88
N TYR A 86 -31.85 -27.88 -15.72
CA TYR A 86 -31.50 -27.31 -14.42
C TYR A 86 -32.24 -26.01 -14.09
N ALA A 87 -32.74 -25.30 -15.10
CA ALA A 87 -33.41 -24.01 -14.95
C ALA A 87 -34.57 -24.06 -13.94
N ALA A 88 -35.37 -25.13 -13.95
CA ALA A 88 -36.49 -25.30 -13.02
C ALA A 88 -36.04 -25.40 -11.55
N TYR A 89 -34.88 -26.01 -11.27
CA TYR A 89 -34.32 -26.09 -9.92
C TYR A 89 -33.78 -24.74 -9.45
N VAL A 90 -33.15 -23.98 -10.36
CA VAL A 90 -32.66 -22.63 -10.06
C VAL A 90 -33.84 -21.70 -9.73
N GLU A 91 -34.91 -21.75 -10.52
CA GLU A 91 -36.12 -20.95 -10.28
C GLU A 91 -36.77 -21.29 -8.93
N GLN A 92 -36.93 -22.58 -8.62
CA GLN A 92 -37.46 -23.03 -7.33
C GLN A 92 -36.57 -22.60 -6.16
N GLY A 93 -35.25 -22.64 -6.34
CA GLY A 93 -34.28 -22.16 -5.37
C GLY A 93 -34.46 -20.68 -5.06
N PHE A 94 -34.54 -19.82 -6.09
CA PHE A 94 -34.78 -18.39 -5.89
C PHE A 94 -36.12 -18.10 -5.22
N LYS A 95 -37.18 -18.82 -5.58
CA LYS A 95 -38.49 -18.73 -4.89
C LYS A 95 -38.41 -19.13 -3.41
N ALA A 96 -37.60 -20.12 -3.07
CA ALA A 96 -37.39 -20.49 -1.67
C ALA A 96 -36.65 -19.38 -0.90
N LEU A 97 -35.67 -18.72 -1.54
CA LEU A 97 -34.90 -17.61 -0.96
C LEU A 97 -35.76 -16.39 -0.64
N GLU A 98 -36.86 -16.14 -1.37
CA GLU A 98 -37.81 -15.07 -1.08
C GLU A 98 -38.50 -15.23 0.29
N ASN A 99 -38.60 -16.46 0.81
CA ASN A 99 -39.23 -16.72 2.10
C ASN A 99 -38.27 -16.50 3.29
N ILE A 100 -37.00 -16.21 3.03
CA ILE A 100 -36.01 -15.99 4.09
C ILE A 100 -36.22 -14.59 4.70
N PRO A 101 -36.31 -14.48 6.04
CA PRO A 101 -36.49 -13.18 6.71
C PRO A 101 -35.36 -12.19 6.45
N ASP A 102 -35.70 -10.91 6.28
CA ASP A 102 -34.74 -9.80 6.05
C ASP A 102 -33.54 -9.75 7.02
N PRO A 103 -33.70 -9.98 8.34
CA PRO A 103 -32.57 -9.94 9.27
C PRO A 103 -31.47 -10.94 8.92
N TYR A 104 -31.83 -12.08 8.33
CA TYR A 104 -30.88 -13.10 7.90
C TYR A 104 -30.07 -12.63 6.70
N TRP A 105 -30.72 -11.93 5.75
CA TRP A 105 -30.06 -11.37 4.57
C TRP A 105 -29.00 -10.32 4.92
N TYR A 106 -29.19 -9.54 5.98
CA TYR A 106 -28.16 -8.61 6.46
C TYR A 106 -26.91 -9.33 6.95
N VAL A 107 -27.05 -10.48 7.62
CA VAL A 107 -25.92 -11.30 8.07
C VAL A 107 -25.19 -11.91 6.88
N VAL A 108 -25.94 -12.46 5.92
CA VAL A 108 -25.37 -13.01 4.67
C VAL A 108 -24.61 -11.93 3.90
N GLY A 109 -25.20 -10.74 3.74
CA GLY A 109 -24.55 -9.60 3.09
C GLY A 109 -23.27 -9.17 3.81
N ALA A 110 -23.27 -9.12 5.15
CA ALA A 110 -22.08 -8.79 5.93
C ALA A 110 -20.95 -9.82 5.74
N VAL A 111 -21.27 -11.11 5.69
CA VAL A 111 -20.30 -12.17 5.41
C VAL A 111 -19.70 -12.01 4.01
N VAL A 112 -20.53 -11.78 2.99
CA VAL A 112 -20.07 -11.58 1.60
C VAL A 112 -19.15 -10.36 1.47
N ILE A 113 -19.46 -9.26 2.16
CA ILE A 113 -18.62 -8.05 2.14
C ILE A 113 -17.28 -8.30 2.85
N ASP A 114 -17.30 -9.06 3.95
CA ASP A 114 -16.09 -9.41 4.70
C ASP A 114 -15.15 -10.30 3.89
N THR A 115 -15.70 -11.29 3.19
CA THR A 115 -14.94 -12.21 2.34
C THR A 115 -14.38 -11.53 1.10
N LEU A 116 -15.17 -10.71 0.38
CA LEU A 116 -14.70 -10.01 -0.82
C LEU A 116 -13.68 -8.90 -0.52
N GLY A 117 -13.32 -8.68 0.75
CA GLY A 117 -12.35 -7.66 1.15
C GLY A 117 -12.86 -6.23 0.93
N MET A 118 -14.14 -6.03 0.59
CA MET A 118 -14.74 -4.72 0.30
C MET A 118 -15.05 -3.91 1.56
N ARG A 119 -14.48 -4.28 2.72
CA ARG A 119 -14.66 -3.57 4.00
C ARG A 119 -14.37 -2.07 3.91
N ALA A 120 -13.32 -1.68 3.16
CA ALA A 120 -12.97 -0.28 2.95
C ALA A 120 -14.05 0.48 2.14
N MET A 121 -14.58 -0.16 1.09
CA MET A 121 -15.66 0.39 0.28
C MET A 121 -16.97 0.52 1.07
N LEU A 122 -17.29 -0.47 1.93
CA LEU A 122 -18.44 -0.42 2.82
C LEU A 122 -18.30 0.75 3.81
N ARG A 123 -17.12 0.94 4.43
CA ARG A 123 -16.86 2.07 5.32
C ARG A 123 -17.08 3.40 4.61
N TYR A 124 -16.55 3.56 3.40
CA TYR A 124 -16.74 4.77 2.60
C TYR A 124 -18.22 5.02 2.27
N LEU A 125 -18.96 3.96 1.92
CA LEU A 125 -20.40 4.04 1.66
C LEU A 125 -21.18 4.47 2.90
N LEU A 126 -20.88 3.88 4.06
CA LEU A 126 -21.52 4.24 5.33
C LEU A 126 -21.20 5.67 5.75
N GLU A 127 -19.97 6.14 5.55
CA GLU A 127 -19.59 7.53 5.81
C GLU A 127 -20.35 8.49 4.89
N PHE A 128 -20.49 8.17 3.60
CA PHE A 128 -21.28 8.94 2.65
C PHE A 128 -22.76 9.02 3.05
N PHE A 129 -23.38 7.90 3.44
CA PHE A 129 -24.76 7.87 3.90
C PHE A 129 -24.95 8.61 5.23
N SER A 130 -24.02 8.47 6.17
CA SER A 130 -24.03 9.20 7.44
C SER A 130 -24.00 10.72 7.20
N HIS A 131 -23.15 11.19 6.28
CA HIS A 131 -23.08 12.60 5.92
C HIS A 131 -24.38 13.11 5.28
N LYS A 132 -25.03 12.28 4.46
CA LYS A 132 -26.31 12.61 3.81
C LYS A 132 -27.48 12.71 4.80
N PHE A 133 -27.49 11.92 5.87
CA PHE A 133 -28.54 11.97 6.90
C PHE A 133 -28.31 13.06 7.96
N LYS A 134 -27.06 13.48 8.17
CA LYS A 134 -26.72 14.55 9.13
C LYS A 134 -26.97 15.97 8.62
N GLY A 135 -27.34 16.12 7.34
CA GLY A 135 -27.65 17.39 6.68
C GLY A 135 -29.15 17.74 6.62
N LYS A 136 -30.01 17.10 7.41
CA LYS A 136 -31.40 17.50 7.64
C LYS A 136 -31.64 17.78 9.11
#